data_AF-A0A2X7NU82-F1
#
_entry.id   AF-A0A2X7NU82-F1
#
_cell.length_a   1.000
_cell.length_b   1.000
_cell.length_c   1.000
_cell.angle_alpha   90.00
_cell.angle_beta   90.00
_cell.angle_gamma   90.00
#
_symmetry.space_group_name_H-M   'P 1'
#
loop_
_entity.id
_entity.type
_entity.pdbx_description
1 polymer ?
#
loop_
_entity_poly.entity_id
_entity_poly.type
_entity_poly.pdbx_seq_one_letter_code
_entity_poly.pdbx_strand_id
1 'polypeptide(L)'
;MNLSLFKGGRPASVKNRAWHYCQMAWRGVCNQKALSRLAAFSPLLLLGMGQMAHATDLLAGGKDDVKATFGADSFVIMCIYIAEIVIGVATYIRTKNLLILLGLVVVIVFTTVGLTFVS
;
A
#
# COMPACT_ATOMS: atom_id res chain seq x y z
N MET A 1 21.00 -70.41 -26.32
CA MET A 1 19.93 -69.76 -27.10
C MET A 1 18.60 -69.97 -26.41
N ASN A 2 17.98 -68.91 -25.87
CA ASN A 2 16.51 -68.75 -25.81
C ASN A 2 16.18 -67.32 -25.39
N LEU A 3 15.71 -66.53 -26.36
CA LEU A 3 15.17 -65.18 -26.21
C LEU A 3 13.66 -65.29 -25.99
N SER A 4 13.14 -64.80 -24.87
CA SER A 4 11.70 -64.62 -24.68
C SER A 4 11.36 -63.18 -24.32
N LEU A 5 11.22 -62.41 -25.40
CA LEU A 5 10.10 -61.52 -25.70
C LEU A 5 9.63 -60.53 -24.61
N PHE A 6 10.19 -59.33 -24.73
CA PHE A 6 9.53 -58.06 -24.45
C PHE A 6 8.09 -58.06 -24.99
N LYS A 7 7.10 -58.04 -24.09
CA LYS A 7 5.70 -57.77 -24.43
C LYS A 7 5.24 -56.56 -23.64
N GLY A 8 5.29 -55.40 -24.30
CA GLY A 8 4.79 -54.14 -23.76
C GLY A 8 3.31 -54.22 -23.42
N GLY A 9 2.99 -53.95 -22.16
CA GLY A 9 1.64 -53.63 -21.69
C GLY A 9 1.60 -52.15 -21.29
N ARG A 10 0.81 -51.35 -22.00
CA ARG A 10 0.64 -49.90 -21.78
C ARG A 10 0.26 -49.59 -20.32
N PRO A 11 0.84 -48.58 -19.66
CA PRO A 11 0.48 -48.23 -18.29
C PRO A 11 -0.93 -47.64 -18.24
N ALA A 12 -1.77 -48.17 -17.34
CA ALA A 12 -3.06 -47.55 -17.00
C ALA A 12 -2.83 -46.12 -16.49
N SER A 13 -3.64 -45.19 -17.01
CA SER A 13 -3.51 -43.73 -16.86
C SER A 13 -3.21 -43.26 -15.43
N VAL A 14 -2.11 -42.52 -15.29
CA VAL A 14 -1.54 -41.94 -14.06
C VAL A 14 -2.57 -41.12 -13.24
N LYS A 15 -3.64 -40.64 -13.89
CA LYS A 15 -4.70 -39.82 -13.27
C LYS A 15 -5.41 -40.50 -12.10
N ASN A 16 -5.58 -41.83 -12.15
CA ASN A 16 -6.36 -42.54 -11.12
C ASN A 16 -5.57 -42.75 -9.81
N ARG A 17 -4.23 -42.92 -9.86
CA ARG A 17 -3.44 -43.07 -8.63
C ARG A 17 -3.27 -41.76 -7.88
N ALA A 18 -3.09 -40.65 -8.60
CA ALA A 18 -3.01 -39.32 -7.99
C ALA A 18 -4.29 -38.96 -7.22
N TRP A 19 -5.45 -39.33 -7.75
CA TRP A 19 -6.74 -39.13 -7.09
C TRP A 19 -6.87 -39.91 -5.78
N HIS A 20 -6.35 -41.15 -5.73
CA HIS A 20 -6.32 -41.95 -4.51
C HIS A 20 -5.41 -41.35 -3.43
N TYR A 21 -4.25 -40.81 -3.79
CA TYR A 21 -3.38 -40.12 -2.84
C TYR A 21 -4.02 -38.84 -2.29
N CYS A 22 -4.67 -38.04 -3.15
CA CYS A 22 -5.44 -36.88 -2.71
C CYS A 22 -6.59 -37.27 -1.77
N GLN A 23 -7.30 -38.36 -2.05
CA GLN A 23 -8.40 -38.84 -1.22
C GLN A 23 -7.92 -39.34 0.16
N MET A 24 -6.74 -39.96 0.23
CA MET A 24 -6.14 -40.37 1.51
C MET A 24 -5.66 -39.16 2.33
N ALA A 25 -5.10 -38.14 1.67
CA ALA A 25 -4.72 -36.89 2.33
C ALA A 25 -5.94 -36.13 2.88
N TRP A 26 -7.04 -36.09 2.14
CA TRP A 26 -8.27 -35.41 2.55
C TRP A 26 -8.94 -36.08 3.76
N ARG A 27 -8.90 -37.41 3.86
CA ARG A 27 -9.42 -38.14 5.04
C ARG A 27 -8.55 -37.96 6.29
N GLY A 28 -7.25 -37.66 6.12
CA GLY A 28 -6.35 -37.31 7.22
C GLY A 28 -6.62 -35.93 7.81
N VAL A 29 -6.95 -34.95 6.96
CA VAL A 29 -7.29 -33.57 7.35
C VAL A 29 -8.61 -33.51 8.13
N CYS A 30 -9.58 -34.38 7.80
CA CYS A 30 -10.88 -34.45 8.49
C CYS A 30 -10.90 -35.34 9.75
N ASN A 31 -9.74 -35.76 10.27
CA ASN A 31 -9.69 -36.54 11.50
C ASN A 31 -9.92 -35.65 12.72
N GLN A 32 -10.95 -35.95 13.52
CA GLN A 32 -11.46 -35.17 14.67
C GLN A 32 -10.33 -34.62 15.57
N LYS A 33 -9.30 -35.43 15.83
CA LYS A 33 -8.19 -35.09 16.74
C LYS A 33 -7.20 -34.08 16.18
N ALA A 34 -7.03 -34.01 14.85
CA ALA A 34 -6.19 -33.01 14.18
C ALA A 34 -6.91 -31.66 14.10
N LEU A 35 -8.22 -31.71 13.79
CA LEU A 35 -9.10 -30.55 13.73
C LEU A 35 -9.25 -29.86 15.09
N SER A 36 -9.37 -30.62 16.19
CA SER A 36 -9.42 -30.03 17.55
C SER A 36 -8.15 -29.28 17.96
N ARG A 37 -6.97 -29.72 17.50
CA ARG A 37 -5.70 -29.03 17.78
C ARG A 37 -5.57 -27.74 16.98
N LEU A 38 -6.00 -27.75 15.72
CA LEU A 38 -6.06 -26.55 14.88
C LEU A 38 -7.12 -25.55 15.38
N ALA A 39 -8.27 -26.03 15.83
CA ALA A 39 -9.32 -25.20 16.43
C ALA A 39 -8.86 -24.52 17.73
N ALA A 40 -7.98 -25.14 18.52
CA ALA A 40 -7.41 -24.54 19.71
C ALA A 40 -6.46 -23.36 19.43
N PHE A 41 -5.88 -23.27 18.22
CA PHE A 41 -5.11 -22.09 17.77
C PHE A 41 -5.99 -20.97 17.20
N SER A 42 -7.26 -21.27 16.89
CA SER A 42 -8.21 -20.31 16.32
C SER A 42 -8.49 -19.09 17.22
N PRO A 43 -8.72 -19.23 18.55
CA PRO A 43 -8.93 -18.07 19.41
C PRO A 43 -7.67 -17.22 19.60
N LEU A 44 -6.47 -17.82 19.55
CA LEU A 44 -5.20 -17.05 19.62
C LEU A 44 -4.97 -16.22 18.36
N LEU A 45 -5.31 -16.76 17.19
CA LEU A 45 -5.27 -16.03 15.92
C LEU A 45 -6.30 -14.88 15.91
N LEU A 46 -7.50 -15.13 16.43
CA LEU A 46 -8.56 -14.12 16.55
C LEU A 46 -8.20 -13.01 17.56
N LEU A 47 -7.58 -13.36 18.70
CA LEU A 47 -7.08 -12.40 19.69
C LEU A 47 -5.89 -11.58 19.16
N GLY A 48 -4.99 -12.19 18.38
CA GLY A 48 -3.89 -11.50 17.71
C GLY A 48 -4.37 -10.50 16.65
N MET A 49 -5.47 -10.81 15.94
CA MET A 49 -6.13 -9.88 15.03
C MET A 49 -6.90 -8.76 15.77
N GLY A 50 -7.42 -9.04 16.97
CA GLY A 50 -8.11 -8.05 17.81
C GLY A 50 -7.19 -6.93 18.32
N GLN A 51 -5.88 -7.17 18.42
CA GLN A 51 -4.89 -6.13 18.76
C GLN A 51 -4.57 -5.20 17.59
N MET A 52 -5.06 -5.49 16.37
CA MET A 52 -4.95 -4.61 15.20
C MET A 52 -6.23 -3.82 14.91
N ALA A 53 -7.21 -3.85 15.83
CA ALA A 53 -8.33 -2.91 15.79
C ALA A 53 -7.89 -1.56 16.35
N HIS A 54 -6.90 -0.93 15.71
CA HIS A 54 -6.64 0.49 15.88
C HIS A 54 -7.86 1.19 15.26
N ALA A 55 -8.69 1.84 16.08
CA ALA A 55 -9.76 2.70 15.59
C ALA A 55 -9.10 3.96 14.98
N THR A 56 -8.50 3.81 13.80
CA THR A 56 -8.07 4.94 13.00
C THR A 56 -9.32 5.58 12.40
N ASP A 57 -9.60 6.81 12.84
CA ASP A 57 -10.63 7.66 12.26
C ASP A 57 -10.48 7.67 10.73
N LEU A 58 -11.57 7.38 10.01
CA LEU A 58 -11.56 7.29 8.55
C LEU A 58 -11.21 8.65 7.91
N LEU A 59 -11.44 9.76 8.63
CA LEU A 59 -11.01 11.10 8.22
C LEU A 59 -9.53 11.40 8.53
N ALA A 60 -8.84 10.60 9.35
CA ALA A 60 -7.44 10.85 9.68
C ALA A 60 -6.53 10.72 8.46
N GLY A 61 -6.79 9.74 7.58
CA GLY A 61 -6.01 9.57 6.34
C GLY A 61 -6.12 10.76 5.38
N GLY A 62 -7.30 11.38 5.30
CA GLY A 62 -7.51 12.56 4.44
C GLY A 62 -6.71 13.79 4.90
N LYS A 63 -6.50 13.96 6.21
CA LYS A 63 -5.71 15.08 6.75
C LYS A 63 -4.21 14.91 6.41
N ASP A 64 -3.70 13.69 6.49
CA ASP A 64 -2.31 13.39 6.14
C ASP A 64 -2.04 13.54 4.64
N ASP A 65 -2.98 13.12 3.79
CA ASP A 65 -2.88 13.29 2.33
C ASP A 65 -2.91 14.77 1.91
N VAL A 66 -3.76 15.58 2.55
CA VAL A 66 -3.81 17.04 2.33
C VAL A 66 -2.50 17.70 2.77
N LYS A 67 -1.94 17.28 3.90
CA LYS A 67 -0.65 17.78 4.39
C LYS A 67 0.51 17.37 3.47
N ALA A 68 0.47 16.17 2.90
CA ALA A 68 1.46 15.72 1.93
C ALA A 68 1.38 16.52 0.62
N THR A 69 0.19 16.97 0.22
CA THR A 69 -0.05 17.67 -1.04
C THR A 69 0.17 19.19 -0.95
N PHE A 70 -0.24 19.81 0.15
CA PHE A 70 -0.23 21.26 0.34
C PHE A 70 0.69 21.73 1.47
N GLY A 71 1.43 20.84 2.12
CA GLY A 71 2.37 21.17 3.19
C GLY A 71 3.53 22.06 2.73
N ALA A 72 4.29 22.56 3.69
CA ALA A 72 5.37 23.54 3.45
C ALA A 72 6.44 23.05 2.46
N ASP A 73 6.75 21.74 2.49
CA ASP A 73 7.73 21.10 1.60
C ASP A 73 7.08 20.43 0.37
N SER A 74 5.80 20.69 0.11
CA SER A 74 5.09 20.08 -1.03
C SER A 74 5.41 20.74 -2.36
N PHE A 75 5.35 19.96 -3.43
CA PHE A 75 5.58 20.42 -4.80
C PHE A 75 4.69 21.62 -5.19
N VAL A 76 3.44 21.66 -4.70
CA VAL A 76 2.51 22.77 -4.96
C VAL A 76 3.05 24.09 -4.42
N ILE A 77 3.59 24.11 -3.19
CA ILE A 77 4.15 25.33 -2.58
C ILE A 77 5.41 25.77 -3.32
N MET A 78 6.26 24.82 -3.72
CA MET A 78 7.43 25.10 -4.56
C MET A 78 7.03 25.76 -5.88
N CYS A 79 6.00 25.26 -6.56
CA CYS A 79 5.51 25.84 -7.81
C CYS A 79 5.00 27.28 -7.61
N ILE A 80 4.29 27.56 -6.51
CA ILE A 80 3.80 28.91 -6.20
C ILE A 80 4.97 29.88 -6.02
N TYR A 81 6.01 29.51 -5.27
CA TYR A 81 7.18 30.37 -5.09
C TYR A 81 7.93 30.64 -6.40
N ILE A 82 8.10 29.62 -7.24
CA ILE A 82 8.75 29.79 -8.55
C ILE A 82 7.93 30.75 -9.43
N ALA A 83 6.61 30.58 -9.48
CA ALA A 83 5.73 31.44 -10.25
C ALA A 83 5.81 32.90 -9.79
N GLU A 84 5.76 33.14 -8.48
CA GLU A 84 5.86 34.49 -7.90
C GLU A 84 7.21 35.15 -8.24
N ILE A 85 8.31 34.41 -8.15
CA ILE A 85 9.64 34.93 -8.51
C ILE A 85 9.69 35.31 -9.99
N VAL A 86 9.21 34.44 -10.89
CA VAL A 86 9.23 34.70 -12.34
C VAL A 86 8.39 35.94 -12.68
N ILE A 87 7.17 36.02 -12.17
CA ILE A 87 6.25 37.14 -12.43
C ILE A 87 6.79 38.42 -11.77
N GLY A 88 7.27 38.32 -10.53
CA GLY A 88 7.84 39.44 -9.78
C GLY A 88 9.05 40.05 -10.49
N VAL A 89 9.98 39.21 -10.96
CA VAL A 89 11.16 39.68 -11.73
C VAL A 89 10.75 40.25 -13.08
N ALA A 90 9.86 39.58 -13.82
CA ALA A 90 9.40 40.07 -15.12
C ALA A 90 8.72 41.44 -15.01
N THR A 91 7.91 41.64 -13.98
CA THR A 91 7.18 42.90 -13.74
C THR A 91 8.10 43.97 -13.18
N TYR A 92 9.08 43.59 -12.34
CA TYR A 92 10.13 44.49 -11.86
C TYR A 92 10.97 45.07 -13.00
N ILE A 93 11.37 44.25 -13.98
CA ILE A 93 12.16 44.74 -15.13
C ILE A 93 11.41 45.85 -15.87
N ARG A 94 10.09 45.71 -16.04
CA ARG A 94 9.24 46.67 -16.77
C ARG A 94 8.94 47.94 -15.97
N THR A 95 8.62 47.80 -14.70
CA THR A 95 8.13 48.92 -13.86
C THR A 95 9.22 49.57 -13.02
N LYS A 96 10.36 48.88 -12.82
CA LYS A 96 11.47 49.25 -11.94
C LYS A 96 11.04 49.55 -10.49
N ASN A 97 9.87 49.07 -10.07
CA ASN A 97 9.35 49.30 -8.73
C ASN A 97 9.74 48.16 -7.78
N LEU A 98 10.51 48.47 -6.75
CA LEU A 98 10.99 47.51 -5.75
C LEU A 98 9.88 46.92 -4.87
N LEU A 99 8.73 47.61 -4.75
CA LEU A 99 7.58 47.10 -3.97
C LEU A 99 7.03 45.79 -4.54
N ILE A 100 7.29 45.49 -5.81
CA ILE A 100 6.84 44.24 -6.45
C ILE A 100 7.63 43.04 -5.92
N LEU A 101 8.90 43.23 -5.56
CA LEU A 101 9.73 42.16 -4.98
C LEU A 101 9.32 41.86 -3.53
N LEU A 102 8.69 42.82 -2.84
CA LEU A 102 8.10 42.61 -1.53
C LEU A 102 6.92 41.62 -1.58
N GLY A 103 6.29 41.44 -2.75
CA GLY A 103 5.28 40.41 -2.99
C GLY A 103 5.75 39.00 -2.62
N LEU A 104 7.01 38.66 -2.94
CA LEU A 104 7.60 37.36 -2.58
C LEU A 104 7.60 37.12 -1.07
N VAL A 105 7.97 38.14 -0.29
CA VAL A 105 8.00 38.06 1.18
C VAL A 105 6.58 37.85 1.73
N VAL A 106 5.60 38.56 1.17
CA VAL A 106 4.19 38.41 1.56
C VAL A 106 3.69 37.00 1.26
N VAL A 107 4.00 36.45 0.08
CA VAL A 107 3.60 35.09 -0.31
C VAL A 107 4.19 34.05 0.64
N ILE A 108 5.47 34.17 1.01
CA ILE A 108 6.12 33.25 1.96
C ILE A 108 5.45 33.29 3.34
N VAL A 109 5.21 34.49 3.89
CA VAL A 109 4.55 34.60 5.20
C VAL A 109 3.13 34.06 5.14
N PHE A 110 2.39 34.37 4.07
CA PHE A 110 1.03 33.93 3.87
C PHE A 110 0.91 32.41 3.78
N THR A 111 1.75 31.74 3.00
CA THR A 111 1.76 30.27 2.91
C THR A 111 2.15 29.64 4.25
N THR A 112 3.17 30.19 4.92
CA THR A 112 3.64 29.63 6.20
C THR A 112 2.54 29.69 7.28
N VAL A 113 1.90 30.85 7.44
CA VAL A 113 0.83 31.08 8.42
C VAL A 113 -0.48 30.39 8.01
N GLY A 114 -0.83 30.45 6.72
CA GLY A 114 -2.05 29.83 6.19
C GLY A 114 -2.07 28.32 6.38
N LEU A 115 -0.94 27.65 6.14
CA LEU A 115 -0.80 26.20 6.35
C LEU A 115 -0.81 25.82 7.83
N THR A 116 -0.48 26.74 8.74
CA THR A 116 -0.57 26.47 10.18
C THR A 116 -2.02 26.33 10.66
N PHE A 117 -2.98 27.01 10.02
CA PHE A 117 -4.40 26.91 10.35
C PHE A 117 -5.08 25.65 9.80
N VAL A 118 -4.48 25.01 8.79
CA VAL A 118 -4.96 23.75 8.20
C VAL A 118 -4.35 22.52 8.88
N SER A 119 -3.21 22.68 9.56
CA SER A 119 -2.49 21.58 10.22
C SER A 119 -3.17 21.01 11.47
#